data_AF-A0A511DE97-F1
#
_entry.id   AF-A0A511DE97-F1
#
_cell.length_a   1.000
_cell.length_b   1.000
_cell.length_c   1.000
_cell.angle_alpha   90.00
_cell.angle_beta   90.00
_cell.angle_gamma   90.00
#
_symmetry.space_group_name_H-M   'P 1'
#
loop_
_entity.id
_entity.type
_entity.pdbx_description
1 polymer ?
#
loop_
_entity_poly.entity_id
_entity_poly.type
_entity_poly.pdbx_seq_one_letter_code
_entity_poly.pdbx_strand_id
1 'polypeptide(L)'
;MKPRTVGVTHVIDQGAGTAATADLLASAAGHIDIWKVGWGTAYVDSALPAKLALLEAHDVAACLGGTMLEIAWAQGAAEACLEWAGEVGFRLIEVSRGTVAMSMQEKRELIRRASRDFTVLAETGAKSPGERNPARHWPAECLSDLDAGARFVVTEGRQSGNVGTFDESGRVRPDVVEAVVAATGVERVIFEAPRAAQQAWFVRRFGPDVNLGNVALADVLSVETLRLGLRSDTAAVVRREHQEAELA
;
A
#
# COMPACT_ATOMS: atom_id res chain seq x y z
N MET A 1 -4.54 -18.03 -1.05
CA MET A 1 -5.45 -18.01 0.12
C MET A 1 -4.93 -17.00 1.12
N LYS A 2 -5.80 -16.36 1.92
CA LYS A 2 -5.40 -15.45 2.99
C LYS A 2 -4.90 -16.21 4.24
N PRO A 3 -4.03 -15.63 5.09
CA PRO A 3 -3.36 -14.33 4.90
C PRO A 3 -2.28 -14.39 3.81
N ARG A 4 -2.26 -13.39 2.92
CA ARG A 4 -1.29 -13.32 1.82
C ARG A 4 0.00 -12.65 2.27
N THR A 5 1.14 -13.18 1.82
CA THR A 5 2.47 -12.56 1.98
C THR A 5 3.01 -11.97 0.67
N VAL A 6 2.38 -12.32 -0.46
CA VAL A 6 2.60 -11.80 -1.82
C VAL A 6 1.24 -11.66 -2.50
N GLY A 7 1.16 -10.89 -3.58
CA GLY A 7 -0.10 -10.58 -4.25
C GLY A 7 -1.03 -9.75 -3.37
N VAL A 8 -0.47 -9.01 -2.42
CA VAL A 8 -1.23 -8.18 -1.46
C VAL A 8 -1.97 -7.07 -2.20
N THR A 9 -3.25 -6.93 -1.90
CA THR A 9 -4.06 -5.76 -2.29
C THR A 9 -4.29 -4.90 -1.06
N HIS A 10 -3.59 -3.78 -1.02
CA HIS A 10 -3.69 -2.75 0.00
C HIS A 10 -4.53 -1.58 -0.53
N VAL A 11 -5.76 -1.47 -0.05
CA VAL A 11 -6.71 -0.42 -0.46
C VAL A 11 -6.57 0.83 0.39
N ILE A 12 -7.00 1.97 -0.15
CA ILE A 12 -7.11 3.23 0.58
C ILE A 12 -8.57 3.64 0.75
N ASP A 13 -8.97 3.90 1.99
CA ASP A 13 -10.26 4.44 2.38
C ASP A 13 -10.11 5.89 2.82
N GLN A 14 -10.86 6.78 2.17
CA GLN A 14 -10.80 8.23 2.39
C GLN A 14 -12.00 8.76 3.19
N GLY A 15 -12.83 7.87 3.75
CA GLY A 15 -14.07 8.22 4.45
C GLY A 15 -15.30 7.51 3.91
N ALA A 16 -15.17 6.28 3.40
CA ALA A 16 -16.30 5.43 3.08
C ALA A 16 -17.16 5.21 4.34
N GLY A 17 -18.48 5.28 4.18
CA GLY A 17 -19.41 4.98 5.26
C GLY A 17 -19.58 3.48 5.48
N THR A 18 -20.07 3.07 6.64
CA THR A 18 -20.25 1.67 7.04
C THR A 18 -21.01 0.82 6.01
N ALA A 19 -22.08 1.35 5.43
CA ALA A 19 -22.88 0.62 4.44
C ALA A 19 -22.10 0.35 3.14
N ALA A 20 -21.34 1.33 2.66
CA ALA A 20 -20.50 1.17 1.47
C ALA A 20 -19.35 0.20 1.74
N THR A 21 -18.75 0.25 2.93
CA THR A 21 -17.74 -0.74 3.36
C THR A 21 -18.33 -2.15 3.41
N ALA A 22 -19.51 -2.33 4.00
CA ALA A 22 -20.17 -3.63 4.08
C ALA A 22 -20.51 -4.21 2.70
N ASP A 23 -21.04 -3.37 1.79
CA ASP A 23 -21.38 -3.77 0.41
C ASP A 23 -20.14 -4.24 -0.37
N LEU A 24 -19.04 -3.50 -0.27
CA LEU A 24 -17.78 -3.90 -0.91
C LEU A 24 -17.23 -5.21 -0.33
N LEU A 25 -17.21 -5.34 0.99
CA LEU A 25 -16.68 -6.54 1.65
C LEU A 25 -17.50 -7.78 1.30
N ALA A 26 -18.83 -7.66 1.20
CA ALA A 26 -19.71 -8.77 0.84
C ALA A 26 -19.38 -9.39 -0.54
N SER A 27 -18.84 -8.59 -1.47
CA SER A 27 -18.51 -9.06 -2.82
C SER A 27 -17.01 -9.28 -3.07
N ALA A 28 -16.14 -8.50 -2.43
CA ALA A 28 -14.73 -8.40 -2.78
C ALA A 28 -13.75 -8.62 -1.62
N ALA A 29 -14.21 -8.96 -0.41
CA ALA A 29 -13.33 -9.16 0.76
C ALA A 29 -12.20 -10.18 0.48
N GLY A 30 -12.46 -11.22 -0.32
CA GLY A 30 -11.46 -12.21 -0.70
C GLY A 30 -10.24 -11.63 -1.44
N HIS A 31 -10.38 -10.44 -2.03
CA HIS A 31 -9.37 -9.75 -2.84
C HIS A 31 -8.73 -8.55 -2.14
N ILE A 32 -9.09 -8.26 -0.89
CA ILE A 32 -8.54 -7.13 -0.12
C ILE A 32 -7.78 -7.69 1.07
N ASP A 33 -6.50 -7.36 1.22
CA ASP A 33 -5.70 -7.85 2.35
C ASP A 33 -5.54 -6.78 3.44
N ILE A 34 -5.29 -5.53 3.02
CA ILE A 34 -5.04 -4.40 3.92
C ILE A 34 -5.98 -3.26 3.56
N TRP A 35 -6.62 -2.68 4.57
CA TRP A 35 -7.49 -1.51 4.45
C TRP A 35 -6.86 -0.32 5.16
N LYS A 36 -6.19 0.56 4.40
CA LYS A 36 -5.60 1.79 4.95
C LYS A 36 -6.68 2.84 5.16
N VAL A 37 -6.89 3.24 6.41
CA VAL A 37 -7.70 4.41 6.75
C VAL A 37 -6.83 5.64 6.50
N GLY A 38 -7.13 6.36 5.43
CA GLY A 38 -6.26 7.37 4.82
C GLY A 38 -5.95 8.54 5.74
N TRP A 39 -4.66 8.92 5.79
CA TRP A 39 -4.11 10.00 6.62
C TRP A 39 -4.73 10.03 8.03
N GLY A 40 -5.23 11.18 8.47
CA GLY A 40 -5.91 11.38 9.75
C GLY A 40 -7.43 11.15 9.73
N THR A 41 -8.01 10.51 8.70
CA THR A 41 -9.47 10.29 8.66
C THR A 41 -9.97 9.46 9.83
N ALA A 42 -9.16 8.51 10.32
CA ALA A 42 -9.48 7.66 11.47
C ALA A 42 -9.88 8.47 12.72
N TYR A 43 -9.30 9.66 12.91
CA TYR A 43 -9.58 10.50 14.09
C TYR A 43 -10.92 11.23 14.04
N VAL A 44 -11.45 11.46 12.83
CA VAL A 44 -12.66 12.27 12.62
C VAL A 44 -13.85 11.44 12.13
N ASP A 45 -13.62 10.18 11.77
CA ASP A 45 -14.64 9.27 11.27
C ASP A 45 -15.42 8.61 12.43
N SER A 46 -16.62 9.11 12.69
CA SER A 46 -17.51 8.55 13.72
C SER A 46 -17.98 7.12 13.42
N ALA A 47 -17.85 6.66 12.16
CA ALA A 47 -18.19 5.30 11.75
C ALA A 47 -17.02 4.32 11.90
N LEU A 48 -15.82 4.79 12.30
CA LEU A 48 -14.61 3.95 12.39
C LEU A 48 -14.83 2.65 13.18
N PRO A 49 -15.43 2.65 14.40
CA PRO A 49 -15.57 1.40 15.17
C PRO A 49 -16.41 0.34 14.43
N ALA A 50 -17.48 0.75 13.75
CA ALA A 50 -18.32 -0.15 12.97
C ALA A 50 -17.58 -0.70 11.75
N LYS A 51 -16.76 0.13 11.08
CA LYS A 51 -15.93 -0.32 9.96
C LYS A 51 -14.84 -1.29 10.41
N LEU A 52 -14.13 -1.01 11.51
CA LEU A 52 -13.10 -1.92 12.02
C LEU A 52 -13.68 -3.29 12.36
N ALA A 53 -14.87 -3.34 12.97
CA ALA A 53 -15.58 -4.59 13.24
C ALA A 53 -15.94 -5.35 11.95
N LEU A 54 -16.38 -4.66 10.90
CA LEU A 54 -16.66 -5.27 9.59
C LEU A 54 -15.40 -5.83 8.93
N LEU A 55 -14.29 -5.10 9.00
CA LEU A 55 -13.01 -5.52 8.42
C LEU A 55 -12.47 -6.78 9.12
N GLU A 56 -12.50 -6.80 10.46
CA GLU A 56 -12.13 -7.96 11.27
C GLU A 56 -12.97 -9.19 10.88
N ALA A 57 -14.30 -9.03 10.74
CA ALA A 57 -15.21 -10.13 10.37
C ALA A 57 -14.98 -10.70 8.96
N HIS A 58 -14.21 -10.02 8.10
CA HIS A 58 -13.89 -10.42 6.73
C HIS A 58 -12.41 -10.74 6.51
N ASP A 59 -11.63 -10.92 7.58
CA ASP A 59 -10.19 -11.14 7.53
C ASP A 59 -9.47 -10.08 6.68
N VAL A 60 -9.84 -8.80 6.87
CA VAL A 60 -9.19 -7.65 6.25
C VAL A 60 -8.50 -6.84 7.33
N ALA A 61 -7.19 -6.69 7.23
CA ALA A 61 -6.43 -6.04 8.29
C ALA A 61 -6.51 -4.50 8.14
N ALA A 62 -6.99 -3.83 9.19
CA ALA A 62 -7.03 -2.37 9.21
C ALA A 62 -5.62 -1.79 9.45
N CYS A 63 -5.26 -0.79 8.64
CA CYS A 63 -4.01 -0.06 8.74
C CYS A 63 -4.27 1.43 9.04
N LEU A 64 -3.63 1.97 10.07
CA LEU A 64 -3.64 3.41 10.32
C LEU A 64 -2.71 4.11 9.32
N GLY A 65 -3.18 5.16 8.65
CA GLY A 65 -2.39 5.92 7.69
C GLY A 65 -1.24 6.70 8.35
N GLY A 66 -0.07 6.73 7.71
CA GLY A 66 1.16 7.19 8.34
C GLY A 66 1.18 8.69 8.64
N THR A 67 0.48 9.51 7.85
CA THR A 67 0.33 10.96 8.13
C THR A 67 -0.27 11.23 9.50
N MET A 68 -1.17 10.37 10.01
CA MET A 68 -1.71 10.50 11.36
C MET A 68 -0.61 10.34 12.42
N LEU A 69 0.20 9.29 12.27
CA LEU A 69 1.32 9.02 13.18
C LEU A 69 2.43 10.07 13.06
N GLU A 70 2.70 10.59 11.86
CA GLU A 70 3.61 11.71 11.64
C GLU A 70 3.19 12.96 12.43
N ILE A 71 1.91 13.32 12.37
CA ILE A 71 1.35 14.47 13.10
C ILE A 71 1.46 14.23 14.61
N ALA A 72 1.07 13.04 15.09
CA ALA A 72 1.17 12.70 16.50
C ALA A 72 2.62 12.74 16.99
N TRP A 73 3.56 12.21 16.21
CA TRP A 73 5.00 12.26 16.52
C TRP A 73 5.51 13.69 16.63
N ALA A 74 5.18 14.56 15.68
CA ALA A 74 5.60 15.97 15.70
C ALA A 74 5.03 16.75 16.90
N GLN A 75 3.92 16.28 17.48
CA GLN A 75 3.29 16.84 18.67
C GLN A 75 3.78 16.18 19.98
N GLY A 76 4.71 15.23 19.92
CA GLY A 76 5.17 14.47 21.10
C GLY A 76 4.15 13.45 21.62
N ALA A 77 3.16 13.09 20.80
CA ALA A 77 2.04 12.21 21.13
C ALA A 77 2.06 10.87 20.35
N ALA A 78 3.20 10.46 19.79
CA ALA A 78 3.31 9.19 19.06
C ALA A 78 2.88 7.98 19.88
N GLU A 79 3.30 7.92 21.15
CA GLU A 79 2.95 6.80 22.04
C GLU A 79 1.44 6.71 22.26
N ALA A 80 0.81 7.83 22.63
CA ALA A 80 -0.64 7.91 22.81
C ALA A 80 -1.40 7.55 21.52
N CYS A 81 -0.85 7.89 20.35
CA CYS A 81 -1.43 7.51 19.06
C CYS A 81 -1.35 6.01 18.81
N LEU A 82 -0.21 5.37 19.12
CA LEU A 82 -0.04 3.92 19.00
C LEU A 82 -0.93 3.17 20.00
N GLU A 83 -0.98 3.61 21.26
CA GLU A 83 -1.88 3.06 22.29
C GLU A 83 -3.34 3.12 21.82
N TRP A 84 -3.81 4.31 21.42
CA TRP A 84 -5.15 4.50 20.87
C TRP A 84 -5.41 3.60 19.66
N ALA A 85 -4.46 3.49 18.73
CA ALA A 85 -4.62 2.66 17.54
C ALA A 85 -4.83 1.18 17.89
N GLY A 86 -4.11 0.68 18.89
CA GLY A 86 -4.28 -0.67 19.42
C GLY A 86 -5.64 -0.86 20.08
N GLU A 87 -6.06 0.10 20.93
CA GLU A 87 -7.34 0.07 21.64
C GLU A 87 -8.56 0.02 20.69
N VAL A 88 -8.53 0.82 19.61
CA VAL A 88 -9.65 0.83 18.64
C VAL A 88 -9.63 -0.36 17.68
N GLY A 89 -8.51 -1.08 17.58
CA GLY A 89 -8.42 -2.36 16.88
C GLY A 89 -7.56 -2.38 15.62
N PHE A 90 -6.75 -1.35 15.33
CA PHE A 90 -5.77 -1.42 14.25
C PHE A 90 -4.72 -2.50 14.55
N ARG A 91 -4.31 -3.25 13.51
CA ARG A 91 -3.24 -4.27 13.60
C ARG A 91 -2.02 -3.92 12.78
N LEU A 92 -2.22 -3.05 11.79
CA LEU A 92 -1.15 -2.50 10.97
C LEU A 92 -1.04 -1.00 11.23
N ILE A 93 0.19 -0.52 11.20
CA ILE A 93 0.52 0.91 11.29
C ILE A 93 1.44 1.24 10.13
N GLU A 94 1.10 2.28 9.38
CA GLU A 94 2.02 2.87 8.43
C GLU A 94 2.94 3.87 9.15
N VAL A 95 4.25 3.77 8.93
CA VAL A 95 5.24 4.72 9.44
C VAL A 95 5.88 5.43 8.25
N SER A 96 5.68 6.73 8.16
CA SER A 96 6.18 7.57 7.07
C SER A 96 6.90 8.81 7.61
N ARG A 97 7.54 9.56 6.72
CA ARG A 97 8.26 10.83 7.03
C ARG A 97 8.07 11.87 5.93
N GLY A 98 6.92 11.83 5.27
CA GLY A 98 6.67 12.64 4.07
C GLY A 98 6.02 13.99 4.36
N THR A 99 5.40 14.16 5.54
CA THR A 99 4.67 15.36 5.94
C THR A 99 5.43 16.20 6.95
N VAL A 100 6.05 15.58 7.94
CA VAL A 100 6.82 16.28 8.98
C VAL A 100 8.31 16.05 8.81
N ALA A 101 9.13 17.05 9.18
CA ALA A 101 10.58 16.92 9.16
C ALA A 101 11.03 15.93 10.25
N MET A 102 11.14 14.67 9.88
CA MET A 102 11.64 13.57 10.70
C MET A 102 12.88 13.02 10.02
N SER A 103 13.98 12.76 10.72
CA SER A 103 15.20 12.15 10.18
C SER A 103 15.06 10.64 9.95
N MET A 104 15.98 10.05 9.18
CA MET A 104 16.06 8.58 9.03
C MET A 104 16.26 7.86 10.37
N GLN A 105 16.97 8.46 11.31
CA GLN A 105 17.19 7.87 12.63
C GLN A 105 15.90 7.88 13.45
N GLU A 106 15.17 8.99 13.44
CA GLU A 106 13.90 9.12 14.15
C GLU A 106 12.84 8.19 13.56
N LYS A 107 12.75 8.06 12.23
CA LYS A 107 11.86 7.10 11.57
C LYS A 107 12.15 5.67 11.98
N ARG A 108 13.43 5.24 11.97
CA ARG A 108 13.82 3.89 12.43
C ARG A 108 13.42 3.64 13.88
N GLU A 109 13.61 4.64 14.75
CA GLU A 109 13.24 4.52 16.14
C GLU A 109 11.71 4.38 16.31
N LEU A 110 10.94 5.15 15.54
CA LEU A 110 9.48 5.03 15.51
C LEU A 110 9.03 3.66 14.98
N ILE A 111 9.66 3.14 13.92
CA ILE A 111 9.40 1.78 13.41
C ILE A 111 9.67 0.72 14.49
N ARG A 112 10.80 0.80 15.19
CA ARG A 112 11.15 -0.14 16.28
C ARG A 112 10.18 -0.11 17.45
N ARG A 113 9.58 1.05 17.72
CA ARG A 113 8.55 1.19 18.75
C ARG A 113 7.24 0.56 18.29
N ALA A 114 6.75 0.98 17.13
CA ALA A 114 5.49 0.46 16.58
C ALA A 114 5.54 -1.06 16.31
N SER A 115 6.69 -1.61 15.91
CA SER A 115 6.83 -3.04 15.61
C SER A 115 6.76 -3.97 16.83
N ARG A 116 6.70 -3.42 18.04
CA ARG A 116 6.47 -4.21 19.27
C ARG A 116 5.06 -4.78 19.32
N ASP A 117 4.09 -4.00 18.86
CA ASP A 117 2.66 -4.30 19.03
C ASP A 117 1.91 -4.38 17.68
N PHE A 118 2.51 -3.87 16.59
CA PHE A 118 1.87 -3.79 15.27
C PHE A 118 2.71 -4.41 14.16
N THR A 119 2.04 -4.82 13.08
CA THR A 119 2.71 -5.06 11.80
C THR A 119 2.96 -3.73 11.11
N VAL A 120 4.23 -3.33 10.97
CA VAL A 120 4.58 -2.02 10.41
C VAL A 120 4.73 -2.06 8.90
N LEU A 121 4.10 -1.11 8.21
CA LEU A 121 4.34 -0.77 6.81
C LEU A 121 5.16 0.53 6.78
N ALA A 122 6.40 0.50 6.30
CA ALA A 122 7.22 1.71 6.25
C ALA A 122 7.16 2.37 4.87
N GLU A 123 6.70 3.60 4.79
CA GLU A 123 6.58 4.32 3.51
C GLU A 123 7.89 5.04 3.17
N THR A 124 8.45 4.76 2.00
CA THR A 124 9.63 5.44 1.46
C THR A 124 9.23 6.38 0.32
N GLY A 125 9.71 7.62 0.39
CA GLY A 125 9.49 8.66 -0.62
C GLY A 125 9.10 10.00 -0.01
N ALA A 126 9.14 11.06 -0.82
CA ALA A 126 8.78 12.41 -0.41
C ALA A 126 7.40 12.79 -0.96
N LYS A 127 6.58 13.47 -0.13
CA LYS A 127 5.22 13.91 -0.49
C LYS A 127 5.20 15.27 -1.21
N SER A 128 6.34 15.95 -1.30
CA SER A 128 6.47 17.31 -1.86
C SER A 128 6.49 17.29 -3.41
N PRO A 129 5.57 18.01 -4.08
CA PRO A 129 5.64 18.20 -5.53
C PRO A 129 6.98 18.80 -5.96
N GLY A 130 7.64 18.20 -6.94
CA GLY A 130 8.93 18.68 -7.49
C GLY A 130 10.19 18.13 -6.79
N GLU A 131 10.07 17.54 -5.60
CA GLU A 131 11.19 16.96 -4.88
C GLU A 131 11.44 15.51 -5.35
N ARG A 132 12.25 15.36 -6.40
CA ARG A 132 12.57 14.05 -6.96
C ARG A 132 13.73 13.41 -6.20
N ASN A 133 13.42 12.53 -5.26
CA ASN A 133 14.46 11.70 -4.65
C ASN A 133 15.13 10.84 -5.74
N PRO A 134 16.45 10.98 -5.94
CA PRO A 134 17.19 10.16 -6.89
C PRO A 134 17.05 8.67 -6.55
N ALA A 135 16.96 7.81 -7.57
CA ALA A 135 16.79 6.36 -7.38
C ALA A 135 17.83 5.77 -6.40
N ARG A 136 19.06 6.27 -6.41
CA ARG A 136 20.15 5.84 -5.50
C ARG A 136 19.87 6.01 -4.00
N HIS A 137 18.93 6.86 -3.59
CA HIS A 137 18.64 7.09 -2.17
C HIS A 137 17.60 6.12 -1.61
N TRP A 138 16.73 5.59 -2.48
CA TRP A 138 15.62 4.72 -2.07
C TRP A 138 16.10 3.41 -1.43
N PRO A 139 17.07 2.65 -2.02
CA PRO A 139 17.53 1.39 -1.44
C PRO A 139 17.96 1.48 0.01
N ALA A 140 18.73 2.52 0.37
CA ALA A 140 19.28 2.67 1.71
C ALA A 140 18.18 2.94 2.75
N GLU A 141 17.17 3.75 2.42
CA GLU A 141 16.01 3.99 3.28
C GLU A 141 15.16 2.72 3.43
N CYS A 142 14.86 2.03 2.32
CA CYS A 142 14.07 0.81 2.33
C CYS A 142 14.72 -0.28 3.20
N LEU A 143 16.02 -0.52 3.04
CA LEU A 143 16.77 -1.48 3.85
C LEU A 143 16.79 -1.09 5.33
N SER A 144 17.04 0.20 5.60
CA SER A 144 17.01 0.76 6.95
C SER A 144 15.66 0.55 7.65
N ASP A 145 14.55 0.69 6.92
CA ASP A 145 13.20 0.49 7.44
C ASP A 145 12.93 -0.99 7.74
N LEU A 146 13.34 -1.89 6.85
CA LEU A 146 13.24 -3.35 7.05
C LEU A 146 14.07 -3.80 8.26
N ASP A 147 15.31 -3.32 8.38
CA ASP A 147 16.21 -3.60 9.52
C ASP A 147 15.66 -3.07 10.86
N ALA A 148 14.83 -2.02 10.82
CA ALA A 148 14.15 -1.48 12.00
C ALA A 148 12.92 -2.31 12.42
N GLY A 149 12.49 -3.27 11.61
CA GLY A 149 11.37 -4.17 11.91
C GLY A 149 10.14 -3.96 11.04
N ALA A 150 10.21 -3.16 9.98
CA ALA A 150 9.09 -3.04 9.03
C ALA A 150 8.84 -4.39 8.32
N ARG A 151 7.57 -4.77 8.22
CA ARG A 151 7.18 -5.98 7.48
C ARG A 151 7.27 -5.75 5.98
N PHE A 152 6.74 -4.62 5.52
CA PHE A 152 6.82 -4.20 4.12
C PHE A 152 7.35 -2.78 4.03
N VAL A 153 7.98 -2.49 2.88
CA VAL A 153 8.21 -1.11 2.44
C VAL A 153 7.10 -0.74 1.47
N VAL A 154 6.48 0.42 1.68
CA VAL A 154 5.49 1.01 0.79
C VAL A 154 6.20 2.08 -0.04
N THR A 155 6.12 2.02 -1.36
CA THR A 155 6.68 3.10 -2.20
C THR A 155 5.66 4.20 -2.37
N GLU A 156 6.00 5.43 -1.97
CA GLU A 156 5.13 6.60 -2.10
C GLU A 156 4.75 6.86 -3.56
N GLY A 157 3.44 6.96 -3.80
CA GLY A 157 2.86 7.44 -5.04
C GLY A 157 1.81 8.53 -4.82
N ARG A 158 1.43 8.81 -3.57
CA ARG A 158 0.20 9.48 -3.13
C ARG A 158 -1.04 8.83 -3.71
N GLN A 159 -2.21 9.33 -3.32
CA GLN A 159 -3.46 9.00 -4.01
C GLN A 159 -3.46 9.50 -5.47
N SER A 160 -2.70 10.55 -5.77
CA SER A 160 -2.64 11.14 -7.11
C SER A 160 -1.82 10.31 -8.10
N GLY A 161 -0.87 9.50 -7.65
CA GLY A 161 -0.02 8.68 -8.52
C GLY A 161 0.91 9.50 -9.40
N ASN A 162 1.49 10.59 -8.90
CA ASN A 162 2.33 11.52 -9.67
C ASN A 162 3.59 11.99 -8.92
N VAL A 163 4.01 11.24 -7.91
CA VAL A 163 5.23 11.47 -7.12
C VAL A 163 5.96 10.15 -6.89
N GLY A 164 7.17 10.23 -6.32
CA GLY A 164 7.93 9.06 -5.88
C GLY A 164 8.32 8.11 -7.02
N THR A 165 7.68 6.95 -7.07
CA THR A 165 7.84 5.95 -8.15
C THR A 165 7.20 6.36 -9.47
N PHE A 166 6.58 7.54 -9.53
CA PHE A 166 5.99 8.10 -10.74
C PHE A 166 6.57 9.47 -11.09
N ASP A 167 6.53 9.81 -12.39
CA ASP A 167 6.75 11.17 -12.86
C ASP A 167 5.48 12.04 -12.73
N GLU A 168 5.59 13.33 -13.06
CA GLU A 168 4.47 14.28 -12.98
C GLU A 168 3.26 13.90 -13.85
N SER A 169 3.48 13.11 -14.91
CA SER A 169 2.41 12.58 -15.77
C SER A 169 1.80 11.28 -15.23
N GLY A 170 2.36 10.73 -14.15
CA GLY A 170 1.96 9.48 -13.53
C GLY A 170 2.52 8.23 -14.21
N ARG A 171 3.54 8.38 -15.06
CA ARG A 171 4.26 7.24 -15.63
C ARG A 171 5.22 6.68 -14.60
N VAL A 172 5.32 5.36 -14.55
CA VAL A 172 6.26 4.67 -13.67
C VAL A 172 7.69 5.11 -13.99
N ARG A 173 8.49 5.28 -12.94
CA ARG A 173 9.94 5.49 -12.99
C ARG A 173 10.65 4.15 -12.78
N PRO A 174 11.02 3.43 -13.86
CA PRO A 174 11.58 2.09 -13.73
C PRO A 174 12.92 2.12 -13.00
N ASP A 175 13.72 3.18 -13.14
CA ASP A 175 14.99 3.36 -12.43
C ASP A 175 14.84 3.27 -10.91
N VAL A 176 13.78 3.85 -10.34
CA VAL A 176 13.50 3.76 -8.89
C VAL A 176 12.98 2.39 -8.53
N VAL A 177 11.97 1.91 -9.27
CA VAL A 177 11.31 0.65 -8.98
C VAL A 177 12.32 -0.50 -9.00
N GLU A 178 13.15 -0.58 -10.03
CA GLU A 178 14.18 -1.61 -10.16
C GLU A 178 15.25 -1.49 -9.08
N ALA A 179 15.65 -0.27 -8.69
CA ALA A 179 16.61 -0.06 -7.61
C ALA A 179 16.07 -0.54 -6.25
N VAL A 180 14.80 -0.24 -5.94
CA VAL A 180 14.14 -0.71 -4.72
C VAL A 180 14.02 -2.23 -4.72
N VAL A 181 13.55 -2.83 -5.83
CA VAL A 181 13.38 -4.28 -5.95
C VAL A 181 14.72 -5.00 -5.84
N ALA A 182 15.77 -4.50 -6.49
CA ALA A 182 17.11 -5.09 -6.42
C ALA A 182 17.68 -5.11 -4.99
N ALA A 183 17.29 -4.15 -4.15
CA ALA A 183 17.75 -4.06 -2.76
C ALA A 183 16.90 -4.91 -1.79
N THR A 184 15.59 -4.97 -2.00
CA THR A 184 14.65 -5.47 -0.98
C THR A 184 13.96 -6.79 -1.31
N GLY A 185 13.93 -7.19 -2.59
CA GLY A 185 13.04 -8.22 -3.09
C GLY A 185 11.62 -7.69 -3.31
N VAL A 186 11.01 -8.05 -4.44
CA VAL A 186 9.68 -7.55 -4.84
C VAL A 186 8.59 -7.94 -3.85
N GLU A 187 8.74 -9.10 -3.20
CA GLU A 187 7.81 -9.64 -2.21
C GLU A 187 7.74 -8.81 -0.92
N ARG A 188 8.76 -7.98 -0.63
CA ARG A 188 8.80 -7.10 0.54
C ARG A 188 8.34 -5.67 0.25
N VAL A 189 7.95 -5.38 -0.99
CA VAL A 189 7.55 -4.04 -1.42
C VAL A 189 6.06 -4.03 -1.75
N ILE A 190 5.34 -3.01 -1.29
CA ILE A 190 3.99 -2.66 -1.73
C ILE A 190 4.11 -1.40 -2.58
N PHE A 191 3.78 -1.50 -3.87
CA PHE A 191 3.82 -0.35 -4.77
C PHE A 191 2.50 0.41 -4.73
N GLU A 192 2.48 1.63 -4.20
CA GLU A 192 1.28 2.47 -4.36
C GLU A 192 1.02 2.69 -5.85
N ALA A 193 -0.15 2.28 -6.33
CA ALA A 193 -0.54 2.32 -7.74
C ALA A 193 -2.02 2.70 -7.85
N PRO A 194 -2.39 3.97 -7.55
CA PRO A 194 -3.78 4.40 -7.54
C PRO A 194 -4.43 4.43 -8.93
N ARG A 195 -3.65 4.40 -10.02
CA ARG A 195 -4.19 4.44 -11.39
C ARG A 195 -4.11 3.09 -12.07
N ALA A 196 -5.14 2.74 -12.84
CA ALA A 196 -5.19 1.49 -13.60
C ALA A 196 -3.97 1.20 -14.48
N ALA A 197 -3.43 2.23 -15.17
CA ALA A 197 -2.22 2.06 -15.99
C ALA A 197 -0.99 1.70 -15.16
N GLN A 198 -0.89 2.18 -13.92
CA GLN A 198 0.19 1.86 -12.99
C GLN A 198 0.04 0.43 -12.47
N GLN A 199 -1.17 0.05 -12.06
CA GLN A 199 -1.52 -1.31 -11.64
C GLN A 199 -1.15 -2.33 -12.73
N ALA A 200 -1.58 -2.07 -13.97
CA ALA A 200 -1.27 -2.91 -15.12
C ALA A 200 0.23 -2.99 -15.41
N TRP A 201 0.96 -1.89 -15.25
CA TRP A 201 2.41 -1.89 -15.44
C TRP A 201 3.10 -2.84 -14.44
N PHE A 202 2.77 -2.74 -13.15
CA PHE A 202 3.34 -3.60 -12.12
C PHE A 202 2.99 -5.07 -12.32
N VAL A 203 1.73 -5.38 -12.67
CA VAL A 203 1.30 -6.77 -12.94
C VAL A 203 2.04 -7.34 -14.16
N ARG A 204 2.22 -6.58 -15.24
CA ARG A 204 3.01 -7.03 -16.40
C ARG A 204 4.48 -7.24 -16.05
N ARG A 205 5.05 -6.36 -15.22
CA ARG A 205 6.49 -6.36 -14.92
C ARG A 205 6.89 -7.45 -13.92
N PHE A 206 6.09 -7.68 -12.89
CA PHE A 206 6.42 -8.55 -11.76
C PHE A 206 5.47 -9.75 -11.61
N GLY A 207 4.45 -9.85 -12.46
CA GLY A 207 3.48 -10.93 -12.44
C GLY A 207 2.27 -10.65 -11.55
N PRO A 208 1.32 -11.60 -11.51
CA PRO A 208 0.05 -11.45 -10.81
C PRO A 208 0.19 -11.41 -9.28
N ASP A 209 1.34 -11.76 -8.73
CA ASP A 209 1.61 -11.76 -7.29
C ASP A 209 2.35 -10.48 -6.81
N VAL A 210 2.41 -9.43 -7.62
CA VAL A 210 2.96 -8.13 -7.18
C VAL A 210 2.08 -7.49 -6.10
N ASN A 211 2.66 -6.94 -5.04
CA ASN A 211 1.86 -6.24 -4.03
C ASN A 211 1.52 -4.81 -4.51
N LEU A 212 0.25 -4.44 -4.42
CA LEU A 212 -0.25 -3.13 -4.86
C LEU A 212 -0.88 -2.38 -3.68
N GLY A 213 -0.48 -1.11 -3.51
CA GLY A 213 -0.96 -0.17 -2.51
C GLY A 213 -1.80 0.94 -3.11
N ASN A 214 -2.47 1.71 -2.26
CA ASN A 214 -3.44 2.75 -2.65
C ASN A 214 -4.42 2.33 -3.76
N VAL A 215 -4.82 1.06 -3.78
CA VAL A 215 -5.89 0.61 -4.68
C VAL A 215 -7.18 1.29 -4.22
N ALA A 216 -7.86 1.99 -5.12
CA ALA A 216 -9.14 2.60 -4.79
C ALA A 216 -10.17 1.51 -4.46
N LEU A 217 -11.09 1.79 -3.55
CA LEU A 217 -12.15 0.84 -3.16
C LEU A 217 -12.95 0.31 -4.37
N ALA A 218 -13.22 1.18 -5.35
CA ALA A 218 -13.91 0.82 -6.59
C ALA A 218 -13.08 -0.03 -7.57
N ASP A 219 -11.76 -0.08 -7.39
CA ASP A 219 -10.84 -0.75 -8.31
C ASP A 219 -10.46 -2.17 -7.86
N VAL A 220 -10.93 -2.65 -6.71
CA VAL A 220 -10.53 -3.96 -6.15
C VAL A 220 -10.72 -5.12 -7.13
N LEU A 221 -11.93 -5.27 -7.70
CA LEU A 221 -12.19 -6.31 -8.71
C LEU A 221 -11.45 -6.03 -10.01
N SER A 222 -11.24 -4.75 -10.34
CA SER A 222 -10.48 -4.35 -11.53
C SER A 222 -9.03 -4.82 -11.43
N VAL A 223 -8.40 -4.67 -10.26
CA VAL A 223 -7.05 -5.20 -9.98
C VAL A 223 -7.04 -6.72 -10.05
N GLU A 224 -8.03 -7.41 -9.48
CA GLU A 224 -8.09 -8.87 -9.59
C GLU A 224 -8.18 -9.33 -11.05
N THR A 225 -8.99 -8.66 -11.88
CA THR A 225 -9.06 -8.98 -13.32
C THR A 225 -7.74 -8.68 -14.04
N LEU A 226 -6.96 -7.69 -13.60
CA LEU A 226 -5.61 -7.48 -14.11
C LEU A 226 -4.70 -8.67 -13.78
N ARG A 227 -4.74 -9.15 -12.52
CA ARG A 227 -3.94 -10.30 -12.07
C ARG A 227 -4.30 -11.58 -12.82
N LEU A 228 -5.58 -11.79 -13.11
CA LEU A 228 -6.07 -12.99 -13.82
C LEU A 228 -5.94 -12.92 -15.35
N GLY A 229 -5.47 -11.79 -15.91
CA GLY A 229 -5.44 -11.58 -17.36
C GLY A 229 -6.83 -11.48 -17.99
N LEU A 230 -7.85 -11.10 -17.21
CA LEU A 230 -9.25 -10.95 -17.62
C LEU A 230 -9.59 -9.51 -18.03
N ARG A 231 -8.59 -8.64 -18.11
CA ARG A 231 -8.70 -7.25 -18.57
C ARG A 231 -7.70 -7.01 -19.70
N SER A 232 -8.09 -6.21 -20.70
CA SER A 232 -7.32 -6.00 -21.95
C SER A 232 -5.86 -5.65 -21.73
N ASP A 233 -5.57 -4.95 -20.65
CA ASP A 233 -4.22 -4.56 -20.28
C ASP A 233 -3.28 -5.77 -20.08
N THR A 234 -3.77 -6.86 -19.51
CA THR A 234 -2.95 -8.02 -19.10
C THR A 234 -3.39 -9.32 -19.77
N ALA A 235 -4.43 -9.28 -20.61
CA ALA A 235 -4.92 -10.43 -21.35
C ALA A 235 -3.87 -10.94 -22.36
N ALA A 236 -3.46 -12.19 -22.18
CA ALA A 236 -2.64 -12.95 -23.13
C ALA A 236 -3.51 -14.04 -23.78
N VAL A 237 -4.41 -13.64 -24.67
CA VAL A 237 -5.36 -14.56 -25.32
C VAL A 237 -4.99 -14.71 -26.80
N VAL A 238 -4.69 -15.95 -27.21
CA VAL A 238 -4.59 -16.34 -28.63
C VAL A 238 -5.91 -16.98 -29.05
N ARG A 239 -6.40 -16.68 -30.26
CA ARG A 239 -7.58 -17.36 -30.80
C ARG A 239 -7.27 -18.85 -30.97
N ARG A 240 -8.15 -19.72 -30.44
CA ARG A 240 -7.97 -21.19 -30.45
C ARG A 240 -7.66 -21.75 -31.84
N GLU A 241 -8.34 -21.27 -32.87
CA GLU A 241 -8.15 -21.68 -34.27
C GLU A 241 -6.71 -21.46 -34.80
N HIS A 242 -5.99 -20.47 -34.26
CA HIS A 242 -4.61 -20.17 -34.67
C HIS A 242 -3.58 -20.95 -33.85
N GLN A 243 -3.95 -21.47 -32.67
CA GLN A 243 -3.06 -22.23 -31.81
C GLN A 243 -2.87 -23.67 -32.32
N GLU A 244 -3.90 -24.23 -32.96
CA GLU A 244 -3.85 -25.56 -33.59
C GLU A 244 -2.98 -25.57 -34.88
N ALA A 245 -2.88 -24.43 -35.57
CA ALA A 245 -2.05 -24.29 -36.77
C ALA A 245 -0.55 -24.09 -36.48
N GLU A 246 -0.18 -23.59 -35.31
CA GLU A 246 1.23 -23.45 -34.89
C GLU A 246 1.81 -24.73 -34.28
N LEU A 247 0.96 -25.66 -33.85
CA LEU A 247 1.34 -26.95 -33.26
C LEU A 247 1.32 -28.12 -34.27
N ALA A 248 0.90 -27.86 -35.50
CA ALA A 248 0.86 -28.82 -36.62
C ALA A 248 2.05 -28.61 -37.57
#